data_AF-A0A7C4XY09-F1
#
_entry.id   AF-A0A7C4XY09-F1
#
_cell.length_a   1.000
_cell.length_b   1.000
_cell.length_c   1.000
_cell.angle_alpha   90.00
_cell.angle_beta   90.00
_cell.angle_gamma   90.00
#
_symmetry.space_group_name_H-M   'P 1'
#
loop_
_entity.id
_entity.type
_entity.pdbx_description
1 polymer ?
#
loop_
_entity_poly.entity_id
_entity_poly.type
_entity_poly.pdbx_seq_one_letter_code
_entity_poly.pdbx_strand_id
1 'polypeptide(L)'
;MPKRRVASRNKGYNILDNKQLDILRKKEPKRFRYLTEGGLYLNLRNLKLEPIKGIDLERSAHLAKIIRGLAFSAIDSIKSGHPGGSSSKVEQVLSLLLSGELAFDPLNPNHSGRDRMVWSAGHCTPLFHSMLSLIYECLKRKGEKFDIEKLEAFYPTYLCRFRHCDGPTGHIEANYPLSDASTGSSGHGFSAALGLATLQKSNGLDAKVFVIAGDAETEEGMSFEARNSAISLGMDNIIVSLDYNGFGIDGPIEEVISAPYLNYWFATGWNIIEV
;
A
#
# COMPACT_ATOMS: atom_id res chain seq x y z
N MET A 1 -37.02 -19.55 -29.66
CA MET A 1 -37.09 -18.65 -28.48
C MET A 1 -36.69 -17.23 -28.91
N PRO A 2 -37.27 -16.18 -28.31
CA PRO A 2 -37.85 -15.08 -29.08
C PRO A 2 -36.88 -13.93 -29.41
N LYS A 3 -37.06 -13.35 -30.62
CA LYS A 3 -36.53 -12.04 -31.03
C LYS A 3 -37.05 -10.98 -30.05
N ARG A 4 -36.17 -10.41 -29.21
CA ARG A 4 -36.47 -9.20 -28.45
C ARG A 4 -36.74 -8.07 -29.43
N ARG A 5 -38.01 -7.66 -29.56
CA ARG A 5 -38.39 -6.36 -30.09
C ARG A 5 -37.68 -5.30 -29.25
N VAL A 6 -36.75 -4.56 -29.85
CA VAL A 6 -36.21 -3.33 -29.28
C VAL A 6 -37.36 -2.33 -29.27
N ALA A 7 -38.06 -2.25 -28.14
CA ALA A 7 -39.05 -1.21 -27.92
C ALA A 7 -38.34 0.14 -27.95
N SER A 8 -38.80 1.00 -28.86
CA SER A 8 -38.47 2.41 -28.93
C SER A 8 -38.77 3.08 -27.58
N ARG A 9 -37.74 3.34 -26.78
CA ARG A 9 -37.77 4.37 -25.75
C ARG A 9 -36.50 5.19 -25.83
N ASN A 10 -36.33 5.87 -26.97
CA ASN A 10 -35.51 7.06 -27.03
C ASN A 10 -36.29 8.22 -26.39
N LYS A 11 -36.48 8.15 -25.07
CA LYS A 11 -36.71 9.37 -24.27
C LYS A 11 -35.37 9.68 -23.61
N GLY A 12 -34.38 9.97 -24.45
CA GLY A 12 -33.14 10.55 -23.97
C GLY A 12 -33.46 11.86 -23.26
N TYR A 13 -32.80 12.11 -22.15
CA TYR A 13 -32.78 13.43 -21.53
C TYR A 13 -32.03 14.39 -22.47
N ASN A 14 -32.70 14.85 -23.53
CA ASN A 14 -32.18 15.84 -24.49
C ASN A 14 -32.28 17.22 -23.86
N ILE A 15 -31.33 17.53 -22.98
CA ILE A 15 -31.24 18.83 -22.33
C ILE A 15 -30.74 19.88 -23.34
N LEU A 16 -29.79 19.54 -24.22
CA LEU A 16 -29.32 20.38 -25.33
C LEU A 16 -28.90 19.51 -26.52
N ASP A 17 -29.24 19.95 -27.74
CA ASP A 17 -28.67 19.40 -28.98
C ASP A 17 -27.26 19.97 -29.25
N ASN A 18 -26.54 19.38 -30.21
CA ASN A 18 -25.16 19.78 -30.54
C ASN A 18 -25.04 21.27 -30.91
N LYS A 19 -26.05 21.83 -31.60
CA LYS A 19 -26.04 23.24 -32.01
C LYS A 19 -26.23 24.15 -30.80
N GLN A 20 -27.11 23.77 -29.89
CA GLN A 20 -27.33 24.45 -28.62
C GLN A 20 -26.09 24.36 -27.71
N LEU A 21 -25.40 23.23 -27.72
CA LEU A 21 -24.15 23.01 -26.98
C LEU A 21 -23.02 23.91 -27.50
N ASP A 22 -22.90 24.08 -28.81
CA ASP A 22 -21.92 24.98 -29.43
C ASP A 22 -22.22 26.46 -29.15
N ILE A 23 -23.50 26.84 -29.15
CA ILE A 23 -23.93 28.18 -28.73
C ILE A 23 -23.56 28.41 -27.27
N LEU A 24 -23.81 27.43 -26.39
CA LEU A 24 -23.50 27.54 -24.97
C LEU A 24 -21.99 27.58 -24.72
N ARG A 25 -21.18 26.79 -25.46
CA ARG A 25 -19.70 26.85 -25.40
C ARG A 25 -19.16 28.22 -25.78
N LYS A 26 -19.74 28.86 -26.79
CA LYS A 26 -19.33 30.21 -27.23
C LYS A 26 -19.78 31.30 -26.26
N LYS A 27 -21.00 31.20 -25.74
CA LYS A 27 -21.60 32.23 -24.87
C LYS A 27 -21.10 32.16 -23.43
N GLU A 28 -20.92 30.96 -22.90
CA GLU A 28 -20.58 30.70 -21.51
C GLU A 28 -19.45 29.66 -21.39
N PRO A 29 -18.26 29.92 -21.94
CA PRO A 29 -17.16 28.95 -21.99
C PRO A 29 -16.73 28.46 -20.60
N LYS A 30 -16.94 29.27 -19.55
CA LYS A 30 -16.67 28.89 -18.14
C LYS A 30 -17.52 27.70 -17.65
N ARG A 31 -18.67 27.41 -18.28
CA ARG A 31 -19.50 26.23 -17.97
C ARG A 31 -18.90 24.91 -18.44
N PHE A 32 -18.00 24.97 -19.41
CA PHE A 32 -17.31 23.79 -19.97
C PHE A 32 -15.88 23.70 -19.42
N ARG A 33 -15.70 24.11 -18.16
CA ARG A 33 -14.42 24.01 -17.48
C ARG A 33 -14.34 22.65 -16.78
N TYR A 34 -13.28 21.91 -17.05
CA TYR A 34 -12.86 20.81 -16.19
C TYR A 34 -12.35 21.41 -14.87
N LEU A 35 -13.08 21.18 -13.79
CA LEU A 35 -12.72 21.62 -12.44
C LEU A 35 -12.15 20.43 -11.69
N THR A 36 -10.84 20.24 -11.78
CA THR A 36 -10.10 19.38 -10.86
C THR A 36 -9.15 20.25 -10.06
N GLU A 37 -9.56 20.62 -8.85
CA GLU A 37 -8.57 20.82 -7.81
C GLU A 37 -8.29 19.41 -7.26
N GLY A 38 -7.50 18.64 -8.02
CA GLY A 38 -7.01 17.33 -7.57
C GLY A 38 -5.98 17.51 -6.46
N GLY A 39 -5.24 16.46 -6.15
CA GLY A 39 -4.12 16.56 -5.22
C GLY A 39 -2.96 17.39 -5.75
N LEU A 40 -1.91 17.52 -4.95
CA LEU A 40 -0.60 18.02 -5.40
C LEU A 40 0.19 16.88 -6.05
N TYR A 41 0.98 17.20 -7.06
CA TYR A 41 1.87 16.24 -7.71
C TYR A 41 3.32 16.75 -7.66
N LEU A 42 4.20 15.94 -7.09
CA LEU A 42 5.64 16.19 -6.98
C LEU A 42 6.39 15.03 -7.63
N ASN A 43 7.19 15.31 -8.66
CA ASN A 43 8.03 14.31 -9.31
C ASN A 43 9.50 14.52 -8.90
N LEU A 44 10.08 13.50 -8.28
CA LEU A 44 11.48 13.49 -7.81
C LEU A 44 12.39 12.61 -8.68
N ARG A 45 11.86 11.98 -9.73
CA ARG A 45 12.61 11.04 -10.56
C ARG A 45 13.81 11.72 -11.20
N ASN A 46 14.94 11.03 -11.20
CA ASN A 46 16.22 11.49 -11.74
C ASN A 46 16.81 12.73 -11.05
N LEU A 47 16.21 13.22 -9.96
CA LEU A 47 16.84 14.26 -9.16
C LEU A 47 17.93 13.65 -8.27
N LYS A 48 19.05 14.37 -8.17
CA LYS A 48 20.07 14.06 -7.18
C LYS A 48 19.59 14.60 -5.83
N LEU A 49 19.13 13.69 -4.97
CA LEU A 49 18.70 14.03 -3.61
C LEU A 49 19.87 13.90 -2.64
N GLU A 50 19.86 14.74 -1.60
CA GLU A 50 20.84 14.64 -0.51
C GLU A 50 20.60 13.34 0.28
N PRO A 51 21.66 12.62 0.68
CA PRO A 51 21.53 11.41 1.47
C PRO A 51 21.00 11.72 2.87
N ILE A 52 20.20 10.80 3.43
CA ILE A 52 19.73 10.90 4.82
C ILE A 52 20.92 10.71 5.76
N LYS A 53 21.15 11.69 6.63
CA LYS A 53 22.24 11.65 7.62
C LYS A 53 22.11 10.41 8.50
N GLY A 54 23.20 9.64 8.59
CA GLY A 54 23.27 8.42 9.42
C GLY A 54 22.84 7.14 8.71
N ILE A 55 22.35 7.21 7.47
CA ILE A 55 22.01 6.04 6.66
C ILE A 55 23.19 5.69 5.74
N ASP A 56 23.68 4.46 5.88
CA ASP A 56 24.73 3.89 5.02
C ASP A 56 24.06 3.13 3.86
N LEU A 57 24.11 3.72 2.66
CA LEU A 57 23.44 3.18 1.48
C LEU A 57 24.02 1.84 1.02
N GLU A 58 25.33 1.61 1.20
CA GLU A 58 25.96 0.33 0.83
C GLU A 58 25.49 -0.79 1.77
N ARG A 59 25.42 -0.51 3.07
CA ARG A 59 24.88 -1.46 4.06
C ARG A 59 23.40 -1.71 3.85
N SER A 60 22.61 -0.67 3.54
CA SER A 60 21.19 -0.83 3.21
C SER A 60 20.99 -1.71 1.97
N ALA A 61 21.79 -1.51 0.92
CA ALA A 61 21.76 -2.35 -0.27
C ALA A 61 22.17 -3.80 0.02
N HIS A 62 23.14 -4.02 0.93
CA HIS A 62 23.51 -5.35 1.38
C HIS A 62 22.38 -6.02 2.17
N LEU A 63 21.71 -5.26 3.06
CA LEU A 63 20.56 -5.74 3.82
C LEU A 63 19.40 -6.15 2.91
N ALA A 64 19.13 -5.37 1.86
CA ALA A 64 18.13 -5.70 0.85
C ALA A 64 18.41 -7.05 0.16
N LYS A 65 19.69 -7.36 -0.13
CA LYS A 65 20.09 -8.68 -0.68
C LYS A 65 19.86 -9.81 0.31
N ILE A 66 20.16 -9.60 1.59
CA ILE A 66 19.90 -10.60 2.65
C ILE A 66 18.40 -10.89 2.74
N ILE A 67 17.57 -9.85 2.79
CA ILE A 67 16.11 -10.00 2.88
C ILE A 67 15.56 -10.77 1.67
N ARG A 68 16.01 -10.47 0.44
CA ARG A 68 15.64 -11.25 -0.75
C ARG A 68 16.09 -12.70 -0.65
N GLY A 69 17.31 -12.95 -0.18
CA GLY A 69 17.82 -14.31 0.02
C GLY A 69 16.96 -15.12 0.99
N LEU A 70 16.58 -14.52 2.12
CA LEU A 70 15.65 -15.13 3.09
C LEU A 70 14.28 -15.39 2.48
N ALA A 71 13.70 -14.39 1.81
CA ALA A 71 12.37 -14.49 1.20
C ALA A 71 12.32 -15.59 0.13
N PHE A 72 13.32 -15.64 -0.76
CA PHE A 72 13.40 -16.68 -1.80
C PHE A 72 13.65 -18.06 -1.21
N SER A 73 14.47 -18.18 -0.17
CA SER A 73 14.69 -19.46 0.50
C SER A 73 13.42 -19.99 1.18
N ALA A 74 12.63 -19.10 1.79
CA ALA A 74 11.34 -19.44 2.41
C ALA A 74 10.32 -19.92 1.36
N ILE A 75 10.27 -19.26 0.21
CA ILE A 75 9.40 -19.69 -0.90
C ILE A 75 9.88 -21.03 -1.47
N ASP A 76 11.20 -21.20 -1.63
CA ASP A 76 11.79 -22.40 -2.21
C ASP A 76 11.60 -23.64 -1.33
N SER A 77 11.52 -23.48 0.00
CA SER A 77 11.33 -24.62 0.92
C SER A 77 9.97 -25.31 0.77
N ILE A 78 8.94 -24.57 0.37
CA ILE A 78 7.55 -25.06 0.24
C ILE A 78 7.00 -24.97 -1.20
N LYS A 79 7.77 -24.39 -2.13
CA LYS A 79 7.40 -24.12 -3.53
C LYS A 79 6.09 -23.33 -3.66
N SER A 80 5.83 -22.42 -2.72
CA SER A 80 4.60 -21.63 -2.66
C SER A 80 4.87 -20.26 -2.04
N GLY A 81 4.46 -19.19 -2.70
CA GLY A 81 4.62 -17.81 -2.22
C GLY A 81 4.73 -16.81 -3.35
N HIS A 82 4.90 -15.53 -3.01
CA HIS A 82 4.86 -14.40 -3.96
C HIS A 82 6.22 -13.70 -4.03
N PRO A 83 7.16 -14.16 -4.88
CA PRO A 83 8.51 -13.62 -4.95
C PRO A 83 8.57 -12.22 -5.57
N GLY A 84 7.76 -11.95 -6.60
CA GLY A 84 7.79 -10.69 -7.37
C GLY A 84 7.47 -9.47 -6.50
N GLY A 85 6.23 -9.37 -6.03
CA GLY A 85 5.78 -8.27 -5.18
C GLY A 85 6.55 -8.14 -3.86
N SER A 86 7.05 -9.25 -3.31
CA SER A 86 7.93 -9.21 -2.13
C SER A 86 9.29 -8.60 -2.46
N SER A 87 9.87 -8.93 -3.62
CA SER A 87 11.17 -8.42 -4.03
C SER A 87 11.13 -6.95 -4.45
N SER A 88 10.06 -6.48 -5.11
CA SER A 88 9.94 -5.09 -5.56
C SER A 88 9.81 -4.09 -4.41
N LYS A 89 9.24 -4.52 -3.27
CA LYS A 89 8.95 -3.66 -2.11
C LYS A 89 10.07 -3.62 -1.05
N VAL A 90 11.17 -4.33 -1.25
CA VAL A 90 12.26 -4.44 -0.24
C VAL A 90 12.82 -3.07 0.13
N GLU A 91 13.21 -2.27 -0.87
CA GLU A 91 13.79 -0.95 -0.65
C GLU A 91 12.78 0.03 -0.06
N GLN A 92 11.50 -0.06 -0.43
CA GLN A 92 10.42 0.77 0.12
C GLN A 92 10.30 0.56 1.64
N VAL A 93 10.18 -0.69 2.06
CA VAL A 93 10.01 -1.05 3.47
C VAL A 93 11.28 -0.81 4.28
N LEU A 94 12.46 -1.14 3.72
CA LEU A 94 13.73 -0.83 4.38
C LEU A 94 13.94 0.66 4.57
N SER A 95 13.63 1.48 3.57
CA SER A 95 13.79 2.94 3.67
C SER A 95 12.87 3.50 4.75
N LEU A 96 11.63 3.03 4.84
CA LEU A 96 10.67 3.43 5.88
C LEU A 96 11.16 3.09 7.29
N LEU A 97 11.71 1.89 7.49
CA LEU A 97 12.20 1.45 8.80
C LEU A 97 13.50 2.13 9.20
N LEU A 98 14.44 2.29 8.26
CA LEU A 98 15.77 2.83 8.54
C LEU A 98 15.75 4.35 8.66
N SER A 99 14.86 5.07 7.97
CA SER A 99 14.77 6.53 8.05
C SER A 99 14.31 7.03 9.42
N GLY A 100 13.63 6.20 10.21
CA GLY A 100 13.00 6.60 11.47
C GLY A 100 11.65 7.29 11.31
N GLU A 101 11.08 7.32 10.09
CA GLU A 101 9.76 7.90 9.84
C GLU A 101 8.61 7.03 10.38
N LEU A 102 8.81 5.72 10.53
CA LEU A 102 7.88 4.82 11.21
C LEU A 102 8.24 4.73 12.69
N ALA A 103 7.47 5.39 13.55
CA ALA A 103 7.58 5.23 14.99
C ALA A 103 7.09 3.84 15.40
N PHE A 104 8.01 2.90 15.53
CA PHE A 104 7.72 1.52 15.91
C PHE A 104 8.79 0.98 16.86
N ASP A 105 8.35 0.38 17.96
CA ASP A 105 9.21 -0.33 18.92
C ASP A 105 8.99 -1.85 18.79
N PRO A 106 9.98 -2.63 18.31
CA PRO A 106 9.85 -4.08 18.19
C PRO A 106 9.74 -4.81 19.55
N LEU A 107 10.13 -4.17 20.65
CA LEU A 107 9.99 -4.72 22.01
C LEU A 107 8.66 -4.30 22.67
N ASN A 108 7.97 -3.30 22.10
CA ASN A 108 6.64 -2.89 22.50
C ASN A 108 5.74 -2.63 21.27
N PRO A 109 5.44 -3.69 20.49
CA PRO A 109 4.75 -3.54 19.21
C PRO A 109 3.28 -3.15 19.36
N ASN A 110 2.73 -3.06 20.57
CA ASN A 110 1.35 -2.66 20.83
C ASN A 110 1.24 -1.28 21.51
N HIS A 111 2.32 -0.49 21.50
CA HIS A 111 2.29 0.86 22.05
C HIS A 111 1.13 1.69 21.47
N SER A 112 0.37 2.38 22.32
CA SER A 112 -0.86 3.06 21.89
C SER A 112 -0.58 4.27 20.98
N GLY A 113 0.51 5.00 21.24
CA GLY A 113 0.93 6.17 20.48
C GLY A 113 1.89 5.91 19.32
N ARG A 114 2.09 4.65 18.91
CA ARG A 114 2.96 4.35 17.76
C ARG A 114 2.26 4.58 16.42
N ASP A 115 3.04 4.68 15.36
CA ASP A 115 2.51 4.62 14.00
C ASP A 115 1.96 3.23 13.69
N ARG A 116 0.96 3.17 12.82
CA ARG A 116 0.37 1.91 12.35
C ARG A 116 0.91 1.55 10.98
N MET A 117 0.99 0.26 10.69
CA MET A 117 1.43 -0.27 9.42
C MET A 117 0.44 -1.33 8.94
N VAL A 118 -0.12 -1.11 7.76
CA VAL A 118 -1.04 -2.04 7.10
C VAL A 118 -0.43 -2.50 5.79
N TRP A 119 -0.33 -3.81 5.63
CA TRP A 119 0.13 -4.43 4.39
C TRP A 119 -1.06 -4.71 3.49
N SER A 120 -1.49 -3.73 2.70
CA SER A 120 -2.57 -3.94 1.73
C SER A 120 -2.18 -4.98 0.67
N ALA A 121 -0.89 -4.99 0.30
CA ALA A 121 -0.26 -6.10 -0.40
C ALA A 121 -0.01 -7.31 0.54
N GLY A 122 -1.08 -7.86 1.11
CA GLY A 122 -1.05 -8.91 2.16
C GLY A 122 -0.43 -10.24 1.72
N HIS A 123 -0.21 -10.42 0.42
CA HIS A 123 0.45 -11.58 -0.15
C HIS A 123 1.98 -11.48 -0.12
N CYS A 124 2.55 -10.29 0.16
CA CYS A 124 3.99 -10.01 0.25
C CYS A 124 4.61 -10.51 1.58
N THR A 125 4.07 -11.60 2.14
CA THR A 125 4.53 -12.23 3.38
C THR A 125 5.98 -12.71 3.34
N PRO A 126 6.57 -13.16 2.20
CA PRO A 126 8.00 -13.46 2.16
C PRO A 126 8.89 -12.28 2.55
N LEU A 127 8.57 -11.06 2.08
CA LEU A 127 9.26 -9.83 2.50
C LEU A 127 9.01 -9.56 3.98
N PHE A 128 7.72 -9.51 4.38
CA PHE A 128 7.32 -9.19 5.74
C PHE A 128 8.02 -10.09 6.77
N HIS A 129 7.90 -11.41 6.62
CA HIS A 129 8.47 -12.40 7.55
C HIS A 129 10.00 -12.37 7.55
N SER A 130 10.63 -12.13 6.40
CA SER A 130 12.10 -12.01 6.31
C SER A 130 12.62 -10.77 7.04
N MET A 131 11.92 -9.64 6.88
CA MET A 131 12.28 -8.38 7.54
C MET A 131 12.00 -8.46 9.04
N LEU A 132 10.82 -8.94 9.45
CA LEU A 132 10.43 -9.09 10.84
C LEU A 132 11.41 -10.00 11.60
N SER A 133 11.69 -11.19 11.06
CA SER A 133 12.61 -12.13 11.70
C SER A 133 14.05 -11.60 11.79
N LEU A 134 14.47 -10.81 10.81
CA LEU A 134 15.78 -10.18 10.82
C LEU A 134 15.90 -9.07 11.88
N ILE A 135 14.83 -8.31 12.14
CA ILE A 135 14.78 -7.34 13.24
C ILE A 135 15.07 -8.04 14.57
N TYR A 136 14.37 -9.14 14.86
CA TYR A 136 14.55 -9.88 16.12
C TYR A 136 15.91 -10.59 16.21
N GLU A 137 16.44 -11.10 15.11
CA GLU A 137 17.81 -11.61 15.07
C GLU A 137 18.84 -10.50 15.39
N CYS A 138 18.64 -9.28 14.88
CA CYS A 138 19.51 -8.14 15.21
C CYS A 138 19.43 -7.76 16.70
N LEU A 139 18.22 -7.72 17.28
CA LEU A 139 18.03 -7.42 18.71
C LEU A 139 18.70 -8.47 19.59
N LYS A 140 18.52 -9.76 19.27
CA LYS A 140 19.20 -10.86 19.97
C LYS A 140 20.72 -10.72 19.92
N ARG A 141 21.29 -10.41 18.74
CA ARG A 141 22.75 -10.22 18.58
C ARG A 141 23.29 -9.02 19.35
N LYS A 142 22.47 -7.99 19.55
CA LYS A 142 22.79 -6.83 20.40
C LYS A 142 22.72 -7.14 21.90
N GLY A 143 22.22 -8.31 22.30
CA GLY A 143 22.07 -8.70 23.70
C GLY A 143 20.79 -8.19 24.35
N GLU A 144 19.82 -7.72 23.56
CA GLU A 144 18.50 -7.32 24.07
C GLU A 144 17.77 -8.54 24.65
N LYS A 145 17.07 -8.32 25.77
CA LYS A 145 16.32 -9.38 26.47
C LYS A 145 14.83 -9.21 26.19
N PHE A 146 14.23 -10.21 25.55
CA PHE A 146 12.81 -10.23 25.23
C PHE A 146 12.30 -11.67 25.12
N ASP A 147 10.99 -11.81 25.17
CA ASP A 147 10.28 -13.07 25.02
C ASP A 147 9.69 -13.12 23.62
N ILE A 148 10.30 -13.91 22.75
CA ILE A 148 9.96 -13.91 21.32
C ILE A 148 8.55 -14.46 21.05
N GLU A 149 8.08 -15.39 21.90
CA GLU A 149 6.75 -15.98 21.78
C GLU A 149 5.67 -14.96 22.18
N LYS A 150 5.90 -14.20 23.27
CA LYS A 150 4.97 -13.13 23.67
C LYS A 150 4.88 -11.99 22.68
N LEU A 151 5.93 -11.76 21.91
CA LEU A 151 5.95 -10.76 20.84
C LEU A 151 5.38 -11.32 19.53
N GLU A 152 4.97 -12.58 19.51
CA GLU A 152 4.47 -13.26 18.29
C GLU A 152 5.46 -13.12 17.11
N ALA A 153 6.75 -13.21 17.44
CA ALA A 153 7.85 -13.07 16.50
C ALA A 153 8.60 -14.40 16.34
N PHE A 154 9.59 -14.44 15.45
CA PHE A 154 10.41 -15.63 15.21
C PHE A 154 11.77 -15.27 14.60
N TYR A 155 12.72 -16.19 14.65
CA TYR A 155 14.05 -16.01 14.05
C TYR A 155 14.09 -16.49 12.59
N PRO A 156 15.07 -16.05 11.77
CA PRO A 156 15.16 -16.42 10.36
C PRO A 156 15.16 -17.93 10.10
N THR A 157 15.60 -18.75 11.05
CA THR A 157 15.56 -20.22 10.96
C THR A 157 14.14 -20.78 10.85
N TYR A 158 13.11 -20.07 11.30
CA TYR A 158 11.71 -20.49 11.21
C TYR A 158 11.12 -20.29 9.81
N LEU A 159 11.78 -19.52 8.94
CA LEU A 159 11.31 -19.29 7.57
C LEU A 159 11.27 -20.58 6.74
N CYS A 160 12.01 -21.63 7.11
CA CYS A 160 11.90 -22.94 6.46
C CYS A 160 10.52 -23.60 6.64
N ARG A 161 9.73 -23.13 7.62
CA ARG A 161 8.35 -23.54 7.91
C ARG A 161 7.31 -22.62 7.29
N PHE A 162 7.69 -21.71 6.40
CA PHE A 162 6.75 -20.78 5.75
C PHE A 162 5.57 -21.54 5.13
N ARG A 163 4.34 -21.10 5.47
CA ARG A 163 3.05 -21.71 5.09
C ARG A 163 2.77 -23.11 5.64
N HIS A 164 3.53 -23.58 6.62
CA HIS A 164 3.16 -24.74 7.44
C HIS A 164 2.14 -24.33 8.51
N CYS A 165 1.40 -25.30 9.05
CA CYS A 165 0.39 -25.05 10.10
C CYS A 165 0.96 -24.41 11.38
N ASP A 166 2.25 -24.61 11.64
CA ASP A 166 2.98 -24.12 12.80
C ASP A 166 4.05 -23.06 12.44
N GLY A 167 3.99 -22.53 11.21
CA GLY A 167 5.01 -21.63 10.67
C GLY A 167 4.46 -20.27 10.24
N PRO A 168 5.34 -19.39 9.72
CA PRO A 168 4.92 -18.07 9.27
C PRO A 168 3.86 -18.14 8.17
N THR A 169 2.84 -17.31 8.30
CA THR A 169 1.58 -17.42 7.53
C THR A 169 1.72 -17.01 6.07
N GLY A 170 0.82 -17.53 5.22
CA GLY A 170 0.84 -17.27 3.78
C GLY A 170 0.30 -15.89 3.37
N HIS A 171 -0.50 -15.26 4.23
CA HIS A 171 -0.96 -13.88 4.14
C HIS A 171 -0.74 -13.18 5.48
N ILE A 172 -0.73 -11.85 5.46
CA ILE A 172 -0.46 -11.05 6.67
C ILE A 172 -1.59 -11.24 7.69
N GLU A 173 -1.20 -11.46 8.94
CA GLU A 173 -2.10 -11.56 10.09
C GLU A 173 -1.76 -10.46 11.11
N ALA A 174 -2.78 -9.91 11.78
CA ALA A 174 -2.65 -8.75 12.69
C ALA A 174 -1.96 -9.07 14.03
N ASN A 175 -1.65 -10.33 14.28
CA ASN A 175 -1.02 -10.80 15.51
C ASN A 175 0.50 -10.58 15.49
N TYR A 176 1.10 -10.50 14.31
CA TYR A 176 2.52 -10.20 14.13
C TYR A 176 2.83 -8.70 14.41
N PRO A 177 4.01 -8.39 14.97
CA PRO A 177 4.54 -7.03 14.97
C PRO A 177 4.66 -6.48 13.54
N LEU A 178 4.50 -5.16 13.38
CA LEU A 178 4.45 -4.46 12.08
C LEU A 178 3.22 -4.80 11.20
N SER A 179 2.19 -5.41 11.78
CA SER A 179 0.93 -5.69 11.11
C SER A 179 -0.25 -5.27 12.00
N ASP A 180 -0.96 -4.22 11.59
CA ASP A 180 -2.14 -3.74 12.33
C ASP A 180 -3.47 -4.24 11.77
N ALA A 181 -3.44 -5.05 10.71
CA ALA A 181 -4.63 -5.65 10.11
C ALA A 181 -4.27 -6.96 9.40
N SER A 182 -5.13 -7.96 9.52
CA SER A 182 -5.03 -9.18 8.71
C SER A 182 -5.51 -8.85 7.29
N THR A 183 -4.69 -9.16 6.30
CA THR A 183 -4.95 -8.86 4.88
C THR A 183 -4.66 -10.08 4.02
N GLY A 184 -4.85 -9.94 2.71
CA GLY A 184 -4.68 -11.03 1.74
C GLY A 184 -5.71 -10.92 0.63
N SER A 185 -6.95 -10.66 1.01
CA SER A 185 -7.98 -10.17 0.10
C SER A 185 -7.66 -8.75 -0.32
N SER A 186 -7.45 -8.54 -1.62
CA SER A 186 -7.18 -7.22 -2.20
C SER A 186 -8.23 -6.19 -1.77
N GLY A 187 -7.81 -4.94 -1.60
CA GLY A 187 -8.65 -3.81 -1.23
C GLY A 187 -9.08 -3.71 0.23
N HIS A 188 -8.87 -4.76 1.04
CA HIS A 188 -9.23 -4.72 2.47
C HIS A 188 -8.27 -3.90 3.31
N GLY A 189 -6.97 -3.93 2.99
CA GLY A 189 -5.94 -3.27 3.79
C GLY A 189 -6.14 -1.76 3.82
N PHE A 190 -6.44 -1.14 2.68
CA PHE A 190 -6.68 0.30 2.62
C PHE A 190 -7.86 0.76 3.49
N SER A 191 -8.97 0.02 3.44
CA SER A 191 -10.15 0.30 4.26
C SER A 191 -9.85 0.16 5.76
N ALA A 192 -9.09 -0.87 6.15
CA ALA A 192 -8.63 -1.04 7.53
C ALA A 192 -7.71 0.12 7.98
N ALA A 193 -6.80 0.55 7.10
CA ALA A 193 -5.90 1.67 7.35
C ALA A 193 -6.67 2.98 7.58
N LEU A 194 -7.72 3.26 6.81
CA LEU A 194 -8.58 4.42 7.02
C LEU A 194 -9.26 4.38 8.40
N GLY A 195 -9.74 3.21 8.83
CA GLY A 195 -10.30 3.02 10.17
C GLY A 195 -9.28 3.32 11.27
N LEU A 196 -8.06 2.82 11.14
CA LEU A 196 -6.96 3.08 12.08
C LEU A 196 -6.58 4.57 12.11
N ALA A 197 -6.50 5.22 10.95
CA ALA A 197 -6.16 6.64 10.83
C ALA A 197 -7.22 7.51 11.52
N THR A 198 -8.49 7.19 11.28
CA THR A 198 -9.64 7.84 11.93
C THR A 198 -9.58 7.66 13.45
N LEU A 199 -9.28 6.43 13.93
CA LEU A 199 -9.16 6.13 15.35
C LEU A 199 -8.03 6.96 16.00
N GLN A 200 -6.83 6.97 15.42
CA GLN A 200 -5.70 7.73 15.95
C GLN A 200 -6.03 9.23 16.04
N LYS A 201 -6.57 9.79 14.96
CA LYS A 201 -6.94 11.21 14.90
C LYS A 201 -8.05 11.56 15.91
N SER A 202 -9.06 10.69 16.07
CA SER A 202 -10.11 10.89 17.08
C SER A 202 -9.61 10.84 18.53
N ASN A 203 -8.49 10.16 18.78
CA ASN A 203 -7.83 10.10 20.09
C ASN A 203 -6.80 11.22 20.29
N GLY A 204 -6.67 12.16 19.33
CA GLY A 204 -5.70 13.25 19.41
C GLY A 204 -4.24 12.79 19.31
N LEU A 205 -3.99 11.62 18.72
CA LEU A 205 -2.64 11.11 18.49
C LEU A 205 -2.09 11.70 17.19
N ASP A 206 -0.85 12.19 17.24
CA ASP A 206 -0.09 12.65 16.06
C ASP A 206 0.54 11.48 15.26
N ALA A 207 -0.04 10.29 15.42
CA ALA A 207 0.47 9.07 14.81
C ALA A 207 -0.07 8.89 13.38
N LYS A 208 0.78 8.35 12.52
CA LYS A 208 0.52 8.08 11.12
C LYS A 208 0.10 6.62 10.91
N VAL A 209 -0.59 6.37 9.79
CA VAL A 209 -0.87 5.02 9.27
C VAL A 209 -0.18 4.86 7.93
N PHE A 210 0.78 3.96 7.86
CA PHE A 210 1.49 3.58 6.64
C PHE A 210 0.81 2.39 5.97
N VAL A 211 0.54 2.53 4.67
CA VAL A 211 -0.05 1.46 3.85
C VAL A 211 0.98 1.00 2.84
N ILE A 212 1.38 -0.27 2.91
CA ILE A 212 2.22 -0.90 1.88
C ILE A 212 1.29 -1.52 0.83
N ALA A 213 1.23 -0.90 -0.34
CA ALA A 213 0.25 -1.22 -1.38
C ALA A 213 0.94 -1.60 -2.71
N GLY A 214 0.18 -2.27 -3.57
CA GLY A 214 0.52 -2.47 -4.98
C GLY A 214 -0.54 -1.80 -5.86
N ASP A 215 -0.17 -1.45 -7.07
CA ASP A 215 -1.07 -0.83 -8.04
C ASP A 215 -2.34 -1.64 -8.31
N ALA A 216 -2.22 -2.90 -8.76
CA ALA A 216 -3.36 -3.74 -9.09
C ALA A 216 -4.33 -3.95 -7.91
N GLU A 217 -3.81 -4.07 -6.70
CA GLU A 217 -4.64 -4.26 -5.50
C GLU A 217 -5.46 -3.00 -5.13
N THR A 218 -4.95 -1.83 -5.46
CA THR A 218 -5.65 -0.56 -5.18
C THR A 218 -6.67 -0.16 -6.25
N GLU A 219 -6.84 -0.97 -7.30
CA GLU A 219 -7.92 -0.85 -8.27
C GLU A 219 -9.26 -1.37 -7.72
N GLU A 220 -9.22 -2.21 -6.69
CA GLU A 220 -10.42 -2.75 -6.06
C GLU A 220 -11.40 -1.63 -5.65
N GLY A 221 -12.70 -1.87 -5.86
CA GLY A 221 -13.74 -0.87 -5.59
C GLY A 221 -13.70 -0.35 -4.15
N MET A 222 -13.41 -1.22 -3.20
CA MET A 222 -13.25 -0.85 -1.79
C MET A 222 -12.08 0.12 -1.56
N SER A 223 -10.96 -0.05 -2.27
CA SER A 223 -9.82 0.88 -2.23
C SER A 223 -10.23 2.25 -2.75
N PHE A 224 -11.06 2.32 -3.79
CA PHE A 224 -11.60 3.59 -4.26
C PHE A 224 -12.51 4.26 -3.22
N GLU A 225 -13.46 3.53 -2.64
CA GLU A 225 -14.36 4.05 -1.61
C GLU A 225 -13.59 4.60 -0.41
N ALA A 226 -12.58 3.87 0.07
CA ALA A 226 -11.76 4.29 1.19
C ALA A 226 -10.87 5.51 0.85
N ARG A 227 -10.25 5.56 -0.34
CA ARG A 227 -9.49 6.74 -0.80
C ARG A 227 -10.34 7.99 -0.87
N ASN A 228 -11.55 7.89 -1.43
CA ASN A 228 -12.48 9.01 -1.54
C ASN A 228 -13.00 9.46 -0.16
N SER A 229 -13.24 8.50 0.74
CA SER A 229 -13.66 8.77 2.11
C SER A 229 -12.58 9.46 2.93
N ALA A 230 -11.31 9.05 2.78
CA ALA A 230 -10.17 9.66 3.47
C ALA A 230 -10.10 11.18 3.23
N ILE A 231 -10.26 11.61 1.98
CA ILE A 231 -10.24 13.03 1.59
C ILE A 231 -11.46 13.76 2.15
N SER A 232 -12.66 13.17 2.03
CA SER A 232 -13.90 13.75 2.56
C SER A 232 -13.86 13.94 4.09
N LEU A 233 -13.13 13.08 4.79
CA LEU A 233 -12.92 13.13 6.24
C LEU A 233 -11.73 14.01 6.65
N GLY A 234 -10.97 14.57 5.71
CA GLY A 234 -9.77 15.36 6.00
C GLY A 234 -8.67 14.55 6.69
N MET A 235 -8.49 13.30 6.28
CA MET A 235 -7.43 12.43 6.80
C MET A 235 -6.09 12.80 6.13
N ASP A 236 -5.20 13.37 6.93
CA ASP A 236 -3.85 13.81 6.56
C ASP A 236 -2.76 12.93 7.19
N ASN A 237 -3.14 11.95 8.00
CA ASN A 237 -2.26 11.03 8.72
C ASN A 237 -2.18 9.63 8.08
N ILE A 238 -2.66 9.46 6.84
CA ILE A 238 -2.52 8.21 6.07
C ILE A 238 -1.51 8.39 4.95
N ILE A 239 -0.49 7.53 4.92
CA ILE A 239 0.60 7.58 3.94
C ILE A 239 0.65 6.25 3.19
N VAL A 240 0.56 6.30 1.87
CA VAL A 240 0.56 5.10 1.02
C VAL A 240 1.92 4.99 0.36
N SER A 241 2.66 3.94 0.71
CA SER A 241 3.83 3.51 -0.05
C SER A 241 3.35 2.56 -1.13
N LEU A 242 3.22 3.09 -2.34
CA LEU A 242 2.70 2.37 -3.49
C LEU A 242 3.84 1.82 -4.34
N ASP A 243 3.87 0.50 -4.51
CA ASP A 243 4.64 -0.15 -5.57
C ASP A 243 3.88 -0.09 -6.89
N TYR A 244 4.17 0.94 -7.68
CA TYR A 244 3.67 1.11 -9.04
C TYR A 244 4.61 0.42 -10.03
N ASN A 245 4.44 -0.90 -10.17
CA ASN A 245 5.30 -1.72 -11.03
C ASN A 245 4.66 -2.01 -12.41
N GLY A 246 3.38 -1.68 -12.59
CA GLY A 246 2.63 -1.81 -13.83
C GLY A 246 2.00 -3.19 -14.05
N PHE A 247 2.06 -4.12 -13.10
CA PHE A 247 1.64 -5.51 -13.26
C PHE A 247 0.71 -6.01 -12.16
N GLY A 248 -0.40 -6.62 -12.58
CA GLY A 248 -1.21 -7.52 -11.78
C GLY A 248 -0.77 -8.98 -11.94
N ILE A 249 -1.60 -9.91 -11.45
CA ILE A 249 -1.33 -11.36 -11.61
C ILE A 249 -1.51 -11.82 -13.07
N ASP A 250 -2.48 -11.24 -13.77
CA ASP A 250 -2.88 -11.65 -15.11
C ASP A 250 -2.13 -10.90 -16.23
N GLY A 251 -1.35 -9.86 -15.90
CA GLY A 251 -0.61 -9.07 -16.88
C GLY A 251 -0.49 -7.59 -16.52
N PRO A 252 -0.15 -6.73 -17.50
CA PRO A 252 -0.08 -5.30 -17.30
C PRO A 252 -1.42 -4.71 -16.86
N ILE A 253 -1.40 -3.86 -15.83
CA ILE A 253 -2.64 -3.25 -15.31
C ILE A 253 -3.30 -2.31 -16.33
N GLU A 254 -2.49 -1.72 -17.21
CA GLU A 254 -2.95 -0.78 -18.25
C GLU A 254 -3.90 -1.45 -19.28
N GLU A 255 -3.91 -2.78 -19.36
CA GLU A 255 -4.83 -3.52 -20.24
C GLU A 255 -6.26 -3.60 -19.70
N VAL A 256 -6.45 -3.38 -18.38
CA VAL A 256 -7.73 -3.58 -17.69
C VAL A 256 -8.29 -2.33 -17.02
N ILE A 257 -7.54 -1.22 -17.04
CA ILE A 257 -8.00 0.10 -16.57
C ILE A 257 -8.37 1.03 -17.73
N SER A 258 -9.28 1.96 -17.48
CA SER A 258 -9.85 2.86 -18.51
C SER A 258 -9.17 4.23 -18.59
N ALA A 259 -8.32 4.57 -17.62
CA ALA A 259 -7.62 5.84 -17.52
C ALA A 259 -6.19 5.64 -17.00
N PRO A 260 -5.27 6.60 -17.22
CA PRO A 260 -3.95 6.57 -16.61
C PRO A 260 -4.04 6.34 -15.11
N TYR A 261 -3.29 5.37 -14.60
CA TYR A 261 -3.44 4.87 -13.23
C TYR A 261 -3.37 5.97 -12.15
N LEU A 262 -2.43 6.92 -12.29
CA LEU A 262 -2.28 8.04 -11.36
C LEU A 262 -3.51 8.95 -11.29
N ASN A 263 -4.35 8.99 -12.33
CA ASN A 263 -5.57 9.80 -12.31
C ASN A 263 -6.58 9.31 -11.26
N TYR A 264 -6.63 8.00 -10.97
CA TYR A 264 -7.52 7.45 -9.93
C TYR A 264 -7.16 7.97 -8.52
N TRP A 265 -5.91 8.36 -8.31
CA TRP A 265 -5.43 8.96 -7.07
C TRP A 265 -5.54 10.48 -7.11
N PHE A 266 -5.02 11.10 -8.16
CA PHE A 266 -4.99 12.55 -8.28
C PHE A 266 -6.39 13.17 -8.28
N ALA A 267 -7.33 12.56 -9.02
CA ALA A 267 -8.69 13.07 -9.15
C ALA A 267 -9.52 12.93 -7.86
N THR A 268 -9.15 12.00 -6.97
CA THR A 268 -9.81 11.85 -5.66
C THR A 268 -9.26 12.83 -4.62
N GLY A 269 -8.23 13.62 -4.93
CA GLY A 269 -7.64 14.63 -4.05
C GLY A 269 -6.36 14.19 -3.35
N TRP A 270 -5.80 13.03 -3.69
CA TRP A 270 -4.57 12.53 -3.07
C TRP A 270 -3.34 13.25 -3.59
N ASN A 271 -2.47 13.66 -2.67
CA ASN A 271 -1.14 14.15 -3.00
C ASN A 271 -0.26 12.98 -3.45
N ILE A 272 0.47 13.17 -4.55
CA ILE A 272 1.32 12.17 -5.17
C ILE A 272 2.76 12.67 -5.15
N ILE A 273 3.66 11.81 -4.64
CA ILE A 273 5.11 11.98 -4.74
C ILE A 273 5.64 10.80 -5.55
N GLU A 274 6.16 11.07 -6.74
CA GLU A 274 6.74 10.04 -7.61
C GLU A 274 8.26 10.01 -7.44
N VAL A 275 8.80 8.81 -7.19
CA VAL A 275 10.22 8.55 -6.90
C VAL A 275 10.90 7.68 -7.93
#